data_AF-A0A1I5RSE7-F1
#
_entry.id   AF-A0A1I5RSE7-F1
#
_cell.length_a   1.000
_cell.length_b   1.000
_cell.length_c   1.000
_cell.angle_alpha   90.00
_cell.angle_beta   90.00
_cell.angle_gamma   90.00
#
_symmetry.space_group_name_H-M   'P 1'
#
loop_
_entity.id
_entity.type
_entity.pdbx_description
1 polymer ?
#
loop_
_entity_poly.entity_id
_entity_poly.type
_entity_poly.pdbx_seq_one_letter_code
_entity_poly.pdbx_strand_id
1 'polypeptide(L)'
;MLTCESNIDKISQTFEKVRSLSYNEKRNFISTEESINTLLDTINELKQSVNSKKQTIDSFVGILEQITWLNDLDETCLIKINEIISLSRDFHATLIRYYNSLAENLIAKGIARREIQNFKLSIDDLKEIIEDLESVFFYLPKMPDFQETSRILSII
;
A
#
# COMPACT_ATOMS: atom_id res chain seq x y z
N MET A 1 54.95 6.97 -41.70
CA MET A 1 53.49 7.07 -41.98
C MET A 1 52.94 5.66 -42.04
N LEU A 2 51.91 5.35 -41.24
CA LEU A 2 51.18 4.08 -41.36
C LEU A 2 50.25 4.20 -42.58
N THR A 3 50.39 3.30 -43.55
CA THR A 3 49.57 3.28 -44.77
C THR A 3 48.38 2.33 -44.58
N CYS A 4 47.31 2.54 -45.36
CA CYS A 4 46.09 1.72 -45.30
C CYS A 4 46.39 0.24 -45.62
N GLU A 5 47.27 0.00 -46.59
CA GLU A 5 47.73 -1.34 -46.97
C GLU A 5 48.40 -2.09 -45.82
N SER A 6 49.15 -1.40 -44.94
CA SER A 6 49.83 -2.06 -43.81
C SER A 6 48.87 -2.39 -42.63
N ASN A 7 47.61 -1.94 -42.68
CA ASN A 7 46.64 -2.09 -41.59
C ASN A 7 45.32 -2.76 -42.03
N ILE A 8 45.23 -3.22 -43.29
CA ILE A 8 44.00 -3.75 -43.89
C ILE A 8 43.42 -4.93 -43.11
N ASP A 9 44.29 -5.80 -42.56
CA ASP A 9 43.89 -6.96 -41.76
C ASP A 9 43.24 -6.52 -40.45
N LYS A 10 43.82 -5.52 -39.78
CA LYS A 10 43.30 -4.97 -38.53
C LYS A 10 41.96 -4.26 -38.74
N ILE A 11 41.83 -3.55 -39.86
CA ILE A 11 40.57 -2.91 -40.27
C ILE A 11 39.50 -3.98 -40.57
N SER A 12 39.85 -5.04 -41.30
CA SER A 12 38.93 -6.13 -41.65
C SER A 12 38.46 -6.92 -40.43
N GLN A 13 39.37 -7.21 -39.50
CA GLN A 13 39.02 -7.84 -38.21
C GLN A 13 38.08 -6.95 -37.38
N THR A 14 38.35 -5.64 -37.37
CA THR A 14 37.49 -4.66 -36.68
C THR A 14 36.11 -4.59 -37.35
N PHE A 15 36.06 -4.58 -38.67
CA PHE A 15 34.81 -4.59 -39.44
C PHE A 15 33.95 -5.81 -39.11
N GLU A 16 34.51 -7.02 -39.15
CA GLU A 16 33.74 -8.24 -38.84
C GLU A 16 33.27 -8.28 -37.38
N LYS A 17 34.09 -7.77 -36.45
CA LYS A 17 33.69 -7.64 -35.04
C LYS A 17 32.56 -6.63 -34.86
N VAL A 18 32.64 -5.45 -35.48
CA VAL A 18 31.57 -4.43 -35.41
C VAL A 18 30.30 -4.92 -36.10
N ARG A 19 30.43 -5.61 -37.24
CA ARG A 19 29.30 -6.18 -37.98
C ARG A 19 28.55 -7.22 -37.14
N SER A 20 29.27 -8.16 -36.54
CA SER A 20 28.67 -9.19 -35.68
C SER A 20 28.05 -8.60 -34.41
N LEU A 21 28.72 -7.64 -33.77
CA LEU A 21 28.16 -6.91 -32.62
C LEU A 21 26.88 -6.15 -33.00
N SER A 22 26.90 -5.38 -34.10
CA SER A 22 25.74 -4.61 -34.55
C SER A 22 24.56 -5.52 -34.91
N TYR A 23 24.81 -6.66 -35.57
CA TYR A 23 23.78 -7.64 -35.89
C TYR A 23 23.17 -8.26 -34.63
N ASN A 24 24.03 -8.67 -33.67
CA ASN A 24 23.57 -9.27 -32.42
C ASN A 24 22.79 -8.27 -31.54
N GLU A 25 23.23 -7.02 -31.42
CA GLU A 25 22.50 -5.98 -30.68
C GLU A 25 21.13 -5.68 -31.30
N LYS A 26 21.05 -5.65 -32.63
CA LYS A 26 19.77 -5.46 -33.35
C LYS A 26 18.83 -6.66 -33.17
N ARG A 27 19.38 -7.87 -33.05
CA ARG A 27 18.59 -9.11 -32.88
C ARG A 27 18.19 -9.36 -31.42
N ASN A 28 19.05 -9.01 -30.47
CA ASN A 28 18.89 -9.26 -29.03
C ASN A 28 18.56 -7.97 -28.27
N PHE A 29 17.85 -7.04 -28.93
CA PHE A 29 17.47 -5.79 -28.32
C PHE A 29 16.59 -6.08 -27.08
N ILE A 30 17.03 -5.66 -25.90
CA ILE A 30 16.37 -5.86 -24.59
C ILE A 30 14.89 -5.42 -24.59
N SER A 31 14.50 -4.56 -25.53
CA SER A 31 13.11 -4.20 -25.78
C SER A 31 12.49 -5.15 -26.80
N THR A 32 12.26 -6.40 -26.39
CA THR A 32 11.09 -7.08 -26.92
C THR A 32 9.88 -6.43 -26.26
N GLU A 33 8.90 -6.03 -27.07
CA GLU A 33 7.60 -5.54 -26.60
C GLU A 33 7.03 -6.42 -25.48
N GLU A 34 7.26 -7.73 -25.57
CA GLU A 34 6.93 -8.74 -24.56
C GLU A 34 7.55 -8.48 -23.17
N SER A 35 8.85 -8.11 -23.09
CA SER A 35 9.51 -7.84 -21.82
C SER A 35 8.93 -6.59 -21.14
N ILE A 36 8.64 -5.57 -21.95
CA ILE A 36 8.00 -4.33 -21.47
C ILE A 36 6.58 -4.62 -21.00
N ASN A 37 5.81 -5.38 -21.78
CA ASN A 37 4.44 -5.76 -21.43
C ASN A 37 4.42 -6.57 -20.13
N THR A 38 5.30 -7.55 -19.97
CA THR A 38 5.41 -8.35 -18.73
C THR A 38 5.69 -7.48 -17.51
N LEU A 39 6.59 -6.50 -17.64
CA LEU A 39 6.87 -5.55 -16.57
C LEU A 39 5.65 -4.68 -16.25
N LEU A 40 4.97 -4.15 -17.27
CA LEU A 40 3.77 -3.33 -17.10
C LEU A 40 2.63 -4.13 -16.46
N ASP A 41 2.44 -5.38 -16.85
CA ASP A 41 1.45 -6.28 -16.28
C ASP A 41 1.74 -6.53 -14.80
N THR A 42 2.99 -6.80 -14.44
CA THR A 42 3.41 -6.97 -13.03
C THR A 42 3.12 -5.69 -12.21
N ILE A 43 3.38 -4.51 -12.77
CA ILE A 43 3.07 -3.22 -12.11
C ILE A 43 1.56 -3.05 -11.96
N ASN A 44 0.76 -3.46 -12.96
CA ASN A 44 -0.69 -3.37 -12.91
C ASN A 44 -1.28 -4.34 -11.87
N GLU A 45 -0.78 -5.57 -11.80
CA GLU A 45 -1.15 -6.55 -10.78
C GLU A 45 -0.85 -6.04 -9.37
N LEU A 46 0.33 -5.42 -9.17
CA LEU A 46 0.69 -4.79 -7.92
C LEU A 46 -0.30 -3.68 -7.54
N LYS A 47 -0.64 -2.78 -8.48
CA LYS A 47 -1.63 -1.71 -8.26
C LYS A 47 -2.98 -2.29 -7.85
N GLN A 48 -3.44 -3.33 -8.55
CA GLN A 48 -4.70 -4.01 -8.22
C GLN A 48 -4.64 -4.64 -6.83
N SER A 49 -3.56 -5.35 -6.50
CA SER A 49 -3.37 -5.98 -5.19
C SER A 49 -3.40 -4.97 -4.04
N VAL A 50 -2.70 -3.85 -4.19
CA VAL A 50 -2.73 -2.74 -3.22
C VAL A 50 -4.13 -2.16 -3.09
N ASN A 51 -4.82 -1.94 -4.21
CA ASN A 51 -6.17 -1.39 -4.20
C ASN A 51 -7.21 -2.35 -3.58
N SER A 52 -7.10 -3.66 -3.83
CA SER A 52 -7.95 -4.66 -3.19
C SER A 52 -7.76 -4.67 -1.68
N LYS A 53 -6.50 -4.59 -1.20
CA LYS A 53 -6.20 -4.47 0.24
C LYS A 53 -6.81 -3.20 0.84
N LYS A 54 -6.70 -2.07 0.14
CA LYS A 54 -7.34 -0.81 0.51
C LYS A 54 -8.85 -1.00 0.70
N GLN A 55 -9.54 -1.58 -0.29
CA GLN A 55 -10.99 -1.83 -0.21
C GLN A 55 -11.39 -2.74 0.95
N THR A 56 -10.57 -3.75 1.26
CA THR A 56 -10.79 -4.60 2.45
C THR A 56 -10.69 -3.80 3.75
N ILE A 57 -9.72 -2.89 3.85
CA ILE A 57 -9.59 -2.00 5.02
C ILE A 57 -10.79 -1.06 5.10
N ASP A 58 -11.15 -0.38 4.01
CA ASP A 58 -12.30 0.52 3.98
C ASP A 58 -13.59 -0.18 4.43
N SER A 59 -13.79 -1.43 3.99
CA SER A 59 -14.94 -2.25 4.40
C SER A 59 -14.89 -2.60 5.89
N PHE A 60 -13.69 -2.89 6.41
CA PHE A 60 -13.50 -3.18 7.83
C PHE A 60 -13.72 -1.95 8.70
N VAL A 61 -13.24 -0.77 8.27
CA VAL A 61 -13.54 0.52 8.91
C VAL A 61 -15.05 0.72 9.00
N GLY A 62 -15.79 0.53 7.90
CA GLY A 62 -17.25 0.66 7.92
C GLY A 62 -17.96 -0.34 8.84
N ILE A 63 -17.37 -1.51 9.12
CA ILE A 63 -17.90 -2.44 10.13
C ILE A 63 -17.62 -1.91 11.54
N LEU A 64 -16.42 -1.40 11.80
CA LEU A 64 -16.05 -0.81 13.09
C LEU A 64 -16.88 0.45 13.40
N GLU A 65 -17.15 1.29 12.41
CA GLU A 65 -18.07 2.42 12.51
C GLU A 65 -19.47 2.01 12.94
N GLN A 66 -20.00 0.89 12.45
CA GLN A 66 -21.32 0.43 12.89
C GLN A 66 -21.35 0.06 14.38
N ILE A 67 -20.22 -0.39 14.93
CA ILE A 67 -20.11 -0.71 16.35
C ILE A 67 -20.27 0.54 17.21
N THR A 68 -19.81 1.72 16.77
CA THR A 68 -19.92 2.97 17.58
C THR A 68 -21.36 3.41 17.84
N TRP A 69 -22.34 2.90 17.08
CA TRP A 69 -23.76 3.22 17.24
C TRP A 69 -24.50 2.27 18.19
N LEU A 70 -23.84 1.25 18.73
CA LEU A 70 -24.45 0.32 19.67
C LEU A 70 -24.65 0.96 21.04
N ASN A 71 -25.83 0.75 21.62
CA ASN A 71 -26.23 1.24 22.93
C ASN A 71 -26.66 0.08 23.84
N ASP A 72 -26.88 0.36 25.13
CA ASP A 72 -27.37 -0.60 26.13
C ASP A 72 -26.53 -1.89 26.23
N LEU A 73 -25.21 -1.72 26.17
CA LEU A 73 -24.25 -2.82 26.19
C LEU A 73 -23.96 -3.29 27.62
N ASP A 74 -23.89 -4.61 27.80
CA ASP A 74 -23.45 -5.22 29.05
C ASP A 74 -21.92 -5.38 29.11
N GLU A 75 -21.41 -5.82 30.26
CA GLU A 75 -19.98 -6.05 30.47
C GLU A 75 -19.38 -7.07 29.48
N THR A 76 -20.15 -8.09 29.09
CA THR A 76 -19.70 -9.12 28.15
C THR A 76 -19.48 -8.53 26.76
N CYS A 77 -20.39 -7.64 26.32
CA CYS A 77 -20.25 -6.86 25.10
C CYS A 77 -19.02 -5.93 25.15
N LEU A 78 -18.81 -5.23 26.26
CA LEU A 78 -17.65 -4.34 26.42
C LEU A 78 -16.32 -5.11 26.37
N ILE A 79 -16.23 -6.29 26.97
CA ILE A 79 -15.05 -7.15 26.86
C ILE A 79 -14.76 -7.50 25.39
N LYS A 80 -15.77 -7.90 24.62
CA LYS A 80 -15.62 -8.22 23.19
C LYS A 80 -15.19 -7.00 22.36
N ILE A 81 -15.73 -5.83 22.65
CA ILE A 81 -15.32 -4.59 21.98
C ILE A 81 -13.86 -4.28 22.27
N ASN A 82 -13.41 -4.44 23.51
CA ASN A 82 -12.01 -4.27 23.86
C ASN A 82 -11.08 -5.27 23.15
N GLU A 83 -11.52 -6.53 22.99
CA GLU A 83 -10.81 -7.52 22.18
C GLU A 83 -10.74 -7.11 20.70
N ILE A 84 -11.83 -6.62 20.12
CA ILE A 84 -11.89 -6.11 18.74
C ILE A 84 -10.91 -4.94 18.56
N ILE A 85 -10.89 -3.97 19.48
CA ILE A 85 -9.96 -2.84 19.46
C ILE A 85 -8.51 -3.34 19.48
N SER A 86 -8.21 -4.30 20.36
CA SER A 86 -6.87 -4.88 20.49
C SER A 86 -6.41 -5.58 19.20
N LEU A 87 -7.26 -6.45 18.63
CA LEU A 87 -6.98 -7.13 17.37
C LEU A 87 -6.85 -6.14 16.19
N SER A 88 -7.66 -5.08 16.19
CA SER A 88 -7.62 -4.04 15.15
C SER A 88 -6.33 -3.22 15.22
N ARG A 89 -5.79 -2.97 16.42
CA ARG A 89 -4.47 -2.34 16.62
C ARG A 89 -3.33 -3.20 16.07
N ASP A 90 -3.36 -4.49 16.33
CA ASP A 90 -2.38 -5.44 15.80
C ASP A 90 -2.44 -5.52 14.27
N PHE A 91 -3.66 -5.51 13.72
CA PHE A 91 -3.88 -5.45 12.28
C PHE A 91 -3.32 -4.16 11.69
N HIS A 92 -3.65 -3.00 12.25
CA HIS A 92 -3.10 -1.70 11.85
C HIS A 92 -1.55 -1.69 11.87
N ALA A 93 -0.93 -2.22 12.94
CA ALA A 93 0.53 -2.31 13.05
C ALA A 93 1.15 -3.18 11.94
N THR A 94 0.46 -4.25 11.54
CA THR A 94 0.88 -5.11 10.42
C THR A 94 0.79 -4.36 9.09
N LEU A 95 -0.31 -3.63 8.86
CA LEU A 95 -0.53 -2.84 7.65
C LEU A 95 0.49 -1.71 7.49
N ILE A 96 0.85 -1.02 8.58
CA ILE A 96 1.89 0.02 8.55
C ILE A 96 3.24 -0.55 8.13
N ARG A 97 3.64 -1.72 8.65
CA ARG A 97 4.90 -2.38 8.21
C ARG A 97 4.87 -2.70 6.73
N TYR A 98 3.75 -3.21 6.24
CA TYR A 98 3.56 -3.49 4.82
C TYR A 98 3.63 -2.22 3.97
N TYR A 99 2.95 -1.15 4.36
CA TYR A 99 3.04 0.16 3.71
C TYR A 99 4.49 0.67 3.66
N ASN A 100 5.22 0.62 4.78
CA ASN A 100 6.60 1.11 4.83
C ASN A 100 7.51 0.34 3.86
N SER A 101 7.34 -0.98 3.77
CA SER A 101 8.08 -1.80 2.81
C SER A 101 7.80 -1.41 1.35
N LEU A 102 6.55 -1.11 1.01
CA LEU A 102 6.17 -0.61 -0.31
C LEU A 102 6.72 0.81 -0.56
N ALA A 103 6.61 1.70 0.43
CA ALA A 103 7.01 3.09 0.33
C ALA A 103 8.51 3.24 0.07
N GLU A 104 9.34 2.51 0.81
CA GLU A 104 10.80 2.53 0.67
C GLU A 104 11.25 2.12 -0.74
N ASN A 105 10.61 1.10 -1.31
CA ASN A 105 11.08 0.47 -2.54
C ASN A 105 10.44 1.01 -3.81
N LEU A 106 9.17 1.44 -3.74
CA LEU A 106 8.33 1.68 -4.92
C LEU A 106 7.95 3.15 -5.07
N ILE A 107 7.56 3.83 -3.98
CA ILE A 107 7.19 5.25 -4.04
C ILE A 107 8.39 6.09 -4.47
N ALA A 108 9.57 5.83 -3.90
CA ALA A 108 10.81 6.52 -4.26
C ALA A 108 11.16 6.37 -5.76
N LYS A 109 10.69 5.28 -6.40
CA LYS A 109 10.88 4.98 -7.83
C LYS A 109 9.70 5.41 -8.71
N GLY A 110 8.67 6.04 -8.13
CA GLY A 110 7.46 6.46 -8.84
C GLY A 110 6.51 5.32 -9.25
N ILE A 111 6.73 4.10 -8.77
CA ILE A 111 5.92 2.92 -9.12
C ILE A 111 4.71 2.85 -8.20
N ALA A 112 3.50 2.78 -8.78
CA ALA A 112 2.23 2.64 -8.06
C ALA A 112 2.01 3.67 -6.93
N ARG A 113 2.63 4.85 -7.03
CA ARG A 113 2.71 5.84 -5.94
C ARG A 113 1.33 6.22 -5.41
N ARG A 114 0.40 6.53 -6.30
CA ARG A 114 -0.96 6.95 -5.93
C ARG A 114 -1.71 5.84 -5.21
N GLU A 115 -1.62 4.62 -5.70
CA GLU A 115 -2.29 3.47 -5.10
C GLU A 115 -1.74 3.18 -3.70
N ILE A 116 -0.42 3.24 -3.51
CA ILE A 116 0.21 3.04 -2.20
C ILE A 116 -0.12 4.19 -1.23
N GLN A 117 -0.21 5.43 -1.71
CA GLN A 117 -0.65 6.58 -0.89
C GLN A 117 -2.10 6.45 -0.46
N ASN A 118 -3.00 6.05 -1.36
CA ASN A 118 -4.40 5.80 -1.02
C ASN A 118 -4.56 4.65 -0.02
N PHE A 119 -3.73 3.61 -0.13
CA PHE A 119 -3.66 2.54 0.86
C PHE A 119 -3.25 3.06 2.23
N LYS A 120 -2.32 4.02 2.31
CA LYS A 120 -1.94 4.65 3.59
C LYS A 120 -3.10 5.42 4.23
N LEU A 121 -3.88 6.14 3.43
CA LEU A 121 -5.05 6.87 3.93
C LEU A 121 -6.04 5.91 4.60
N SER A 122 -6.38 4.79 3.97
CA SER A 122 -7.25 3.78 4.59
C SER A 122 -6.67 3.18 5.88
N ILE A 123 -5.35 3.05 5.99
CA ILE A 123 -4.70 2.63 7.24
C ILE A 123 -4.87 3.70 8.33
N ASP A 124 -4.79 4.98 7.97
CA ASP A 124 -5.01 6.07 8.91
C ASP A 124 -6.46 6.14 9.36
N ASP A 125 -7.42 5.96 8.45
CA ASP A 125 -8.85 5.88 8.76
C ASP A 125 -9.12 4.70 9.73
N LEU A 126 -8.45 3.55 9.53
CA LEU A 126 -8.52 2.44 10.48
C LEU A 126 -7.99 2.82 11.86
N LYS A 127 -6.91 3.59 11.93
CA LYS A 127 -6.37 4.04 13.21
C LYS A 127 -7.38 4.96 13.93
N GLU A 128 -7.97 5.89 13.20
CA GLU A 128 -8.95 6.85 13.73
C GLU A 128 -10.16 6.12 14.31
N ILE A 129 -10.78 5.20 13.56
CA ILE A 129 -11.96 4.48 14.08
C ILE A 129 -11.66 3.60 15.30
N ILE A 130 -10.44 3.07 15.41
CA ILE A 130 -9.99 2.34 16.61
C ILE A 130 -9.94 3.28 17.82
N GLU A 131 -9.41 4.49 17.65
CA GLU A 131 -9.35 5.52 18.69
C GLU A 131 -10.76 6.00 19.07
N ASP A 132 -11.65 6.16 18.09
CA ASP A 132 -13.05 6.51 18.30
C ASP A 132 -13.81 5.43 19.08
N LEU A 133 -13.65 4.16 18.73
CA LEU A 133 -14.26 3.05 19.47
C LEU A 133 -13.81 3.04 20.94
N GLU A 134 -12.51 3.24 21.17
CA GLU A 134 -11.99 3.31 22.54
C GLU A 134 -12.56 4.51 23.31
N SER A 135 -12.67 5.65 22.62
CA SER A 135 -13.29 6.88 23.13
C SER A 135 -14.74 6.68 23.53
N VAL A 136 -15.57 6.21 22.61
CA VAL A 136 -17.02 6.03 22.79
C VAL A 136 -17.33 5.05 23.92
N PHE A 137 -16.63 3.92 24.01
CA PHE A 137 -17.00 2.87 24.95
C PHE A 137 -16.26 2.93 26.30
N PHE A 138 -15.05 3.50 26.37
CA PHE A 138 -14.21 3.38 27.57
C PHE A 138 -13.75 4.70 28.17
N TYR A 139 -13.73 5.80 27.40
CA TYR A 139 -13.29 7.11 27.89
C TYR A 139 -14.46 8.07 28.14
N LEU A 140 -15.28 8.37 27.12
CA LEU A 140 -16.39 9.31 27.23
C LEU A 140 -17.40 8.94 28.32
N PRO A 141 -17.80 7.66 28.51
CA PRO A 141 -18.73 7.30 29.57
C PRO A 141 -18.20 7.56 30.98
N LYS A 142 -16.91 7.80 31.16
CA LYS A 142 -16.29 8.14 32.46
C LYS A 142 -16.16 9.65 32.69
N MET A 143 -16.47 10.48 31.69
CA MET A 143 -16.37 11.93 31.78
C MET A 143 -17.68 12.51 32.38
N PRO A 144 -17.63 13.23 33.51
CA PRO A 144 -18.83 13.77 34.17
C PRO A 144 -19.68 14.67 33.25
N ASP A 145 -19.04 15.56 32.49
CA ASP A 145 -19.73 16.48 31.59
C ASP A 145 -20.46 15.74 30.45
N PHE A 146 -19.88 14.65 29.98
CA PHE A 146 -20.48 13.80 28.95
C PHE A 146 -21.69 13.03 29.49
N GLN A 147 -21.58 12.51 30.72
CA GLN A 147 -22.71 11.86 31.41
C GLN A 147 -23.86 12.83 31.63
N GLU A 148 -23.58 14.05 32.11
CA GLU A 148 -24.61 15.06 32.35
C GLU A 148 -25.28 15.51 31.05
N THR A 149 -24.51 15.73 30.00
CA THR A 149 -25.05 16.08 28.67
C THR A 149 -25.91 14.94 28.10
N SER A 150 -25.45 13.70 28.20
CA SER A 150 -26.20 12.51 27.75
C SER A 150 -27.49 12.32 28.55
N ARG A 151 -27.47 12.63 29.85
CA ARG A 151 -28.66 12.61 30.72
C ARG A 151 -29.67 13.67 30.31
N ILE A 152 -29.24 14.89 30.00
CA ILE A 152 -30.12 15.96 29.52
C ILE A 152 -30.78 15.57 28.19
N LEU A 153 -30.01 14.99 27.27
CA LEU A 153 -30.49 14.62 25.93
C LEU A 153 -31.43 13.39 25.93
N SER A 154 -31.29 12.49 26.91
CA SER A 154 -32.14 11.29 27.05
C SER A 154 -33.48 11.55 27.76
N ILE A 155 -33.72 12.77 28.26
CA ILE A 155 -34.98 13.18 28.91
C ILE A 155 -35.99 13.78 27.90
N ILE A 156 -35.58 14.03 26.65
CA ILE A 156 -36.43 14.50 25.54
C ILE A 156 -36.91 13.30 24.71
#